data_AF-A0A7C5B169-F1
#
_entry.id   AF-A0A7C5B169-F1
#
_cell.length_a   1.000
_cell.length_b   1.000
_cell.length_c   1.000
_cell.angle_alpha   90.00
_cell.angle_beta   90.00
_cell.angle_gamma   90.00
#
_symmetry.space_group_name_H-M   'P 1'
#
loop_
_entity.id
_entity.type
_entity.pdbx_description
1 polymer ?
#
loop_
_entity_poly.entity_id
_entity_poly.type
_entity_poly.pdbx_seq_one_letter_code
_entity_poly.pdbx_strand_id
1 'polypeptide(L)'
;MSIIEFQNVSKSYPIYAAPKDRLQELLTLNRLKFHTDFWALRDISFDVRRGETFCIVGQNGSGKSTLLQLVAGILAPTSGRVSVHGRVSALLELGSGFNPEFTGRDNVYLNAAILGFSKAQIDSIYSRIEAFAEIGDFINQPVKTYSSGMVVRLAFAVAIHVEPEILIVDEALAVGDIYFRQRCLRKVHELRGRGTTILFVSHSAGDVKAIGDRTIWLDGGRIREIGETDRVVSKYLAAMVEKDSAYLELKRAPERAKPSAPQAPEVVETIPNVDHRYGDGRAQILGIAVLDPFGRKLGSLQPSSSIVVRISARANDMLSMPNIGFMLRNHLGVDFAGTNTTREGHELPPMQPGDIYT
;
A
#
# COMPACT_ATOMS: atom_id res chain seq x y z
N MET A 1 -17.74 -22.86 0.21
CA MET A 1 -17.35 -23.30 -1.14
C MET A 1 -16.40 -22.27 -1.72
N SER A 2 -15.32 -22.71 -2.36
CA SER A 2 -14.32 -21.81 -2.97
C SER A 2 -14.89 -21.20 -4.26
N ILE A 3 -14.69 -19.90 -4.45
CA ILE A 3 -15.14 -19.14 -5.62
C ILE A 3 -14.01 -18.89 -6.62
N ILE A 4 -12.77 -18.90 -6.13
CA ILE A 4 -11.55 -18.84 -6.93
C ILE A 4 -10.63 -19.97 -6.46
N GLU A 5 -10.04 -20.68 -7.40
CA GLU A 5 -9.12 -21.79 -7.13
C GLU A 5 -7.91 -21.73 -8.07
N PHE A 6 -6.72 -21.74 -7.49
CA PHE A 6 -5.44 -21.85 -8.17
C PHE A 6 -4.86 -23.23 -7.91
N GLN A 7 -4.54 -23.96 -8.98
CA GLN A 7 -3.94 -25.30 -8.93
C GLN A 7 -2.63 -25.31 -9.72
N ASN A 8 -1.50 -25.26 -9.01
CA ASN A 8 -0.12 -25.32 -9.51
C ASN A 8 0.12 -24.31 -10.65
N VAL A 9 -0.37 -23.09 -10.46
CA VAL A 9 -0.39 -22.06 -11.50
C VAL A 9 0.98 -21.41 -11.61
N SER A 10 1.50 -21.37 -12.83
CA SER A 10 2.72 -20.63 -13.17
C SER A 10 2.48 -19.73 -14.37
N LYS A 11 3.14 -18.57 -14.38
CA LYS A 11 3.12 -17.62 -15.49
C LYS A 11 4.53 -17.13 -15.78
N SER A 12 5.00 -17.41 -16.99
CA SER A 12 6.25 -16.87 -17.54
C SER A 12 5.98 -15.89 -18.69
N TYR A 13 6.90 -14.95 -18.84
CA TYR A 13 6.99 -14.04 -19.97
C TYR A 13 8.34 -14.25 -20.68
N PRO A 14 8.35 -14.53 -21.99
CA PRO A 14 9.60 -14.65 -22.73
C PRO A 14 10.20 -13.27 -22.96
N ILE A 15 11.43 -13.06 -22.50
CA ILE A 15 12.20 -11.84 -22.71
C ILE A 15 13.23 -12.09 -23.81
N TYR A 16 13.09 -11.38 -24.92
CA TYR A 16 13.99 -11.39 -26.06
C TYR A 16 14.95 -10.21 -25.99
N ALA A 17 16.23 -10.42 -26.30
CA ALA A 17 17.22 -9.34 -26.32
C ALA A 17 17.00 -8.40 -27.52
N ALA A 18 16.59 -8.94 -28.67
CA ALA A 18 16.22 -8.18 -29.85
C ALA A 18 14.96 -8.75 -30.55
N PRO A 19 14.18 -7.92 -31.26
CA PRO A 19 13.00 -8.40 -32.00
C PRO A 19 13.29 -9.50 -33.03
N LYS A 20 14.51 -9.51 -33.61
CA LYS A 20 14.97 -10.55 -34.56
C LYS A 20 15.06 -11.94 -33.92
N ASP A 21 15.31 -12.01 -32.62
CA ASP A 21 15.50 -13.27 -31.89
C ASP A 21 14.17 -14.04 -31.82
N ARG A 22 13.05 -13.31 -31.69
CA ARG A 22 11.69 -13.88 -31.76
C ARG A 22 11.40 -14.48 -33.13
N LEU A 23 11.86 -13.84 -34.21
CA LEU A 23 11.70 -14.37 -35.56
C LEU A 23 12.59 -15.59 -35.78
N GLN A 24 13.84 -15.55 -35.32
CA GLN A 24 14.77 -16.69 -35.40
C GLN A 24 14.25 -17.92 -34.64
N GLU A 25 13.72 -17.72 -33.43
CA GLU A 25 13.10 -18.77 -32.64
C GLU A 25 11.93 -19.42 -33.39
N LEU A 26 11.03 -18.61 -33.96
CA LEU A 26 9.91 -19.09 -34.76
C LEU A 26 10.37 -19.86 -36.01
N LEU A 27 11.38 -19.35 -36.72
CA LEU A 27 11.95 -20.00 -37.91
C LEU A 27 12.61 -21.34 -37.59
N THR A 28 13.11 -21.52 -36.36
CA THR A 28 13.62 -22.81 -35.88
C THR A 28 12.52 -23.75 -35.36
N LEU A 29 11.25 -23.40 -35.57
CA LEU A 29 10.08 -24.12 -35.02
C LEU A 29 10.18 -24.24 -33.49
N ASN A 30 10.66 -23.19 -32.82
CA ASN A 30 10.91 -23.14 -31.37
C ASN A 30 11.86 -24.25 -30.85
N ARG A 31 12.72 -24.82 -31.72
CA ARG A 31 13.73 -25.80 -31.30
C ARG A 31 14.91 -25.14 -30.58
N LEU A 32 15.28 -23.92 -31.01
CA LEU A 32 16.30 -23.11 -30.37
C LEU A 32 15.62 -21.97 -29.64
N LYS A 33 15.80 -21.92 -28.31
CA LYS A 33 15.28 -20.82 -27.49
C LYS A 33 16.24 -19.65 -27.54
N PHE A 34 15.76 -18.51 -28.02
CA PHE A 34 16.49 -17.25 -28.02
C PHE A 34 15.91 -16.24 -27.01
N HIS A 35 14.96 -16.67 -26.18
CA HIS A 35 14.44 -15.91 -25.04
C HIS A 35 14.93 -16.45 -23.70
N THR A 36 14.86 -15.58 -22.69
CA THR A 36 14.92 -15.96 -21.28
C THR A 36 13.53 -15.91 -20.66
N ASP A 37 13.18 -16.91 -19.85
CA ASP A 37 11.89 -16.94 -19.17
C ASP A 37 11.92 -16.08 -17.90
N PHE A 38 11.13 -15.02 -17.88
CA PHE A 38 10.83 -14.28 -16.65
C PHE A 38 9.57 -14.84 -15.99
N TRP A 39 9.75 -15.50 -14.85
CA TRP A 39 8.65 -16.10 -14.09
C TRP A 39 8.01 -15.08 -13.16
N ALA A 40 6.86 -14.56 -13.56
CA ALA A 40 6.07 -13.64 -12.73
C ALA A 40 5.32 -14.39 -11.62
N LEU A 41 4.88 -15.62 -11.88
CA LEU A 41 4.29 -16.53 -10.90
C LEU A 41 4.81 -17.95 -11.11
N ARG A 42 5.01 -18.70 -10.03
CA ARG A 42 5.54 -20.05 -10.08
C ARG A 42 4.95 -20.93 -8.99
N ASP A 43 4.30 -22.00 -9.42
CA ASP A 43 3.74 -23.09 -8.61
C ASP A 43 2.79 -22.58 -7.51
N ILE A 44 1.90 -21.66 -7.88
CA ILE A 44 0.93 -21.01 -6.99
C ILE A 44 -0.32 -21.90 -6.83
N SER A 45 -0.62 -22.29 -5.58
CA SER A 45 -1.82 -23.06 -5.24
C SER A 45 -2.50 -22.48 -4.00
N PHE A 46 -3.75 -22.05 -4.13
CA PHE A 46 -4.58 -21.54 -3.04
C PHE A 46 -6.05 -21.44 -3.48
N ASP A 47 -6.94 -21.23 -2.51
CA ASP A 47 -8.36 -20.99 -2.75
C ASP A 47 -8.88 -19.76 -1.98
N VAL A 48 -9.89 -19.12 -2.56
CA VAL A 48 -10.65 -18.02 -1.94
C VAL A 48 -12.10 -18.45 -1.76
N ARG A 49 -12.65 -18.24 -0.57
CA ARG A 49 -14.01 -18.63 -0.22
C ARG A 49 -15.00 -17.53 -0.63
N ARG A 50 -16.24 -17.93 -0.93
CA ARG A 50 -17.33 -16.96 -1.17
C ARG A 50 -17.51 -16.02 0.04
N GLY A 51 -17.57 -14.72 -0.22
CA GLY A 51 -17.79 -13.67 0.77
C GLY A 51 -16.57 -13.33 1.63
N GLU A 52 -15.42 -13.94 1.35
CA GLU A 52 -14.16 -13.65 2.02
C GLU A 52 -13.50 -12.40 1.40
N THR A 53 -12.90 -11.57 2.24
CA THR A 53 -11.95 -10.54 1.82
C THR A 53 -10.53 -11.11 1.87
N PHE A 54 -10.02 -11.46 0.70
CA PHE A 54 -8.71 -12.07 0.51
C PHE A 54 -7.70 -11.04 0.04
N CYS A 55 -6.75 -10.69 0.90
CA CYS A 55 -5.75 -9.68 0.59
C CYS A 55 -4.47 -10.29 0.02
N ILE A 56 -3.77 -9.54 -0.84
CA ILE A 56 -2.49 -9.93 -1.43
C ILE A 56 -1.47 -8.86 -1.09
N VAL A 57 -0.42 -9.24 -0.37
CA VAL A 57 0.71 -8.37 -0.02
C VAL A 57 2.00 -8.88 -0.65
N GLY A 58 2.94 -7.98 -0.88
CA GLY A 58 4.23 -8.28 -1.46
C GLY A 58 4.86 -7.07 -2.13
N GLN A 59 6.16 -7.15 -2.37
CA GLN A 59 6.92 -6.09 -3.00
C GLN A 59 6.49 -5.87 -4.46
N ASN A 60 6.94 -4.75 -5.04
CA ASN A 60 6.78 -4.53 -6.48
C ASN A 60 7.53 -5.61 -7.26
N GLY A 61 6.90 -6.10 -8.32
CA GLY A 61 7.42 -7.24 -9.08
C GLY A 61 7.22 -8.62 -8.43
N SER A 62 6.49 -8.75 -7.31
CA SER A 62 6.23 -10.07 -6.70
C SER A 62 5.16 -10.91 -7.41
N GLY A 63 4.49 -10.36 -8.44
CA GLY A 63 3.47 -11.05 -9.23
C GLY A 63 2.01 -10.73 -8.88
N LYS A 64 1.75 -9.74 -8.01
CA LYS A 64 0.39 -9.34 -7.57
C LYS A 64 -0.54 -9.02 -8.76
N SER A 65 -0.14 -8.08 -9.62
CA SER A 65 -0.95 -7.68 -10.79
C SER A 65 -1.15 -8.83 -11.77
N THR A 66 -0.14 -9.68 -11.97
CA THR A 66 -0.27 -10.89 -12.79
C THR A 66 -1.30 -11.86 -12.19
N LEU A 67 -1.31 -12.05 -10.87
CA LEU A 67 -2.31 -12.87 -10.18
C LEU A 67 -3.71 -12.30 -10.38
N LEU A 68 -3.88 -10.99 -10.17
CA LEU A 68 -5.17 -10.32 -10.37
C LEU A 68 -5.67 -10.43 -11.82
N GLN A 69 -4.79 -10.26 -12.81
CA GLN A 69 -5.12 -10.42 -14.22
C GLN A 69 -5.50 -11.87 -14.60
N LEU A 70 -4.93 -12.88 -13.93
CA LEU A 70 -5.35 -14.27 -14.07
C LEU A 70 -6.75 -14.50 -13.49
N VAL A 71 -7.07 -13.92 -12.32
CA VAL A 71 -8.42 -13.99 -11.73
C VAL A 71 -9.44 -13.26 -12.61
N ALA A 72 -9.07 -12.12 -13.17
CA ALA A 72 -9.92 -11.35 -14.08
C ALA A 72 -10.13 -12.02 -15.45
N GLY A 73 -9.39 -13.09 -15.77
CA GLY A 73 -9.46 -13.76 -17.06
C GLY A 73 -8.80 -13.00 -18.21
N ILE A 74 -8.06 -11.92 -17.92
CA ILE A 74 -7.31 -11.13 -18.90
C ILE A 74 -6.10 -11.92 -19.40
N LEU A 75 -5.48 -12.70 -18.50
CA LEU A 75 -4.34 -13.55 -18.82
C LEU A 75 -4.70 -15.04 -18.66
N ALA A 76 -4.11 -15.86 -19.53
CA ALA A 76 -4.06 -17.31 -19.34
C ALA A 76 -2.77 -17.72 -18.61
N PRO A 77 -2.82 -18.73 -17.73
CA PRO A 77 -1.63 -19.29 -17.10
C PRO A 77 -0.73 -19.98 -18.14
N THR A 78 0.59 -20.02 -17.88
CA THR A 78 1.52 -20.82 -18.71
C THR A 78 1.38 -22.31 -18.39
N SER A 79 1.17 -22.64 -17.12
CA SER A 79 0.86 -23.99 -16.66
C SER A 79 -0.05 -23.96 -15.43
N GLY A 80 -0.68 -25.08 -15.12
CA GLY A 80 -1.66 -25.19 -14.05
C GLY A 80 -3.05 -24.72 -14.48
N ARG A 81 -3.93 -24.53 -13.49
CA ARG A 81 -5.34 -24.19 -13.74
C ARG A 81 -5.83 -23.11 -12.77
N VAL A 82 -6.53 -22.13 -13.31
CA VAL A 82 -7.28 -21.13 -12.56
C VAL A 82 -8.77 -21.36 -12.83
N SER A 83 -9.56 -21.53 -11.78
CA SER A 83 -11.02 -21.65 -11.87
C SER A 83 -11.66 -20.49 -11.11
N VAL A 84 -12.56 -19.76 -11.77
CA VAL A 84 -13.26 -18.61 -11.20
C VAL A 84 -14.76 -18.78 -11.42
N HIS A 85 -15.54 -18.72 -10.35
CA HIS A 85 -16.96 -19.04 -10.35
C HIS A 85 -17.82 -17.83 -9.96
N GLY A 86 -18.13 -16.98 -10.92
CA GLY A 86 -19.04 -15.86 -10.73
C GLY A 86 -18.64 -14.66 -11.57
N ARG A 87 -19.43 -13.59 -11.49
CA ARG A 87 -19.10 -12.33 -12.17
C ARG A 87 -17.98 -11.60 -11.44
N VAL A 88 -16.87 -11.37 -12.15
CA VAL A 88 -15.74 -10.57 -11.69
C VAL A 88 -15.92 -9.13 -12.17
N SER A 89 -15.87 -8.18 -11.24
CA SER A 89 -15.67 -6.76 -11.54
C SER A 89 -14.27 -6.40 -11.07
N ALA A 90 -13.41 -6.03 -12.02
CA ALA A 90 -12.02 -5.70 -11.71
C ALA A 90 -11.80 -4.20 -11.83
N LEU A 91 -11.35 -3.57 -10.75
CA LEU A 91 -10.85 -2.18 -10.75
C LEU A 91 -9.41 -2.10 -11.27
N LEU A 92 -9.02 -3.05 -12.11
CA LEU A 92 -7.74 -3.09 -12.81
C LEU A 92 -7.88 -2.20 -14.03
N GLU A 93 -6.93 -1.30 -14.24
CA GLU A 93 -6.88 -0.46 -15.45
C GLU A 93 -8.18 0.36 -15.65
N LEU A 94 -8.69 0.96 -14.56
CA LEU A 94 -9.92 1.77 -14.55
C LEU A 94 -10.00 2.73 -15.74
N GLY A 95 -11.07 2.60 -16.53
CA GLY A 95 -11.33 3.43 -17.70
C GLY A 95 -10.74 2.90 -19.01
N SER A 96 -9.99 1.80 -19.01
CA SER A 96 -9.46 1.17 -20.24
C SER A 96 -10.57 0.66 -21.18
N GLY A 97 -11.75 0.34 -20.63
CA GLY A 97 -12.95 -0.02 -21.38
C GLY A 97 -13.79 1.16 -21.87
N PHE A 98 -13.37 2.40 -21.65
CA PHE A 98 -14.09 3.57 -22.13
C PHE A 98 -13.72 3.90 -23.58
N ASN A 99 -14.73 4.16 -24.39
CA ASN A 99 -14.56 4.77 -25.71
C ASN A 99 -14.45 6.30 -25.54
N PRO A 100 -13.31 6.92 -25.91
CA PRO A 100 -13.10 8.36 -25.73
C PRO A 100 -14.09 9.24 -26.51
N GLU A 101 -14.65 8.73 -27.61
CA GLU A 101 -15.61 9.45 -28.44
C GLU A 101 -17.04 9.39 -27.89
N PHE A 102 -17.32 8.47 -26.97
CA PHE A 102 -18.63 8.28 -26.38
C PHE A 102 -18.83 9.19 -25.16
N THR A 103 -20.08 9.55 -24.87
CA THR A 103 -20.40 10.30 -23.66
C THR A 103 -20.13 9.47 -22.41
N GLY A 104 -20.05 10.10 -21.24
CA GLY A 104 -19.99 9.36 -19.97
C GLY A 104 -21.16 8.40 -19.82
N ARG A 105 -22.36 8.84 -20.17
CA ARG A 105 -23.57 8.01 -20.20
C ARG A 105 -23.39 6.78 -21.09
N ASP A 106 -23.00 6.96 -22.34
CA ASP A 106 -22.81 5.85 -23.28
C ASP A 106 -21.74 4.86 -22.78
N ASN A 107 -20.68 5.37 -22.15
CA ASN A 107 -19.64 4.54 -21.55
C ASN A 107 -20.12 3.74 -20.33
N VAL A 108 -21.03 4.29 -19.52
CA VAL A 108 -21.70 3.54 -18.44
C VAL A 108 -22.47 2.35 -19.01
N TYR A 109 -23.28 2.57 -20.06
CA TYR A 109 -24.04 1.49 -20.70
C TYR A 109 -23.12 0.45 -21.34
N LEU A 110 -22.10 0.89 -22.08
CA LEU A 110 -21.13 0.01 -22.73
C LEU A 110 -20.41 -0.89 -21.71
N ASN A 111 -19.89 -0.31 -20.62
CA ASN A 111 -19.10 -1.06 -19.65
C ASN A 111 -19.97 -2.01 -18.83
N ALA A 112 -21.17 -1.58 -18.40
CA ALA A 112 -22.07 -2.46 -17.70
C ALA A 112 -22.55 -3.63 -18.60
N ALA A 113 -22.78 -3.37 -19.90
CA ALA A 113 -23.12 -4.42 -20.87
C ALA A 113 -21.98 -5.43 -21.07
N ILE A 114 -20.72 -4.98 -21.13
CA ILE A 114 -19.53 -5.86 -21.15
C ILE A 114 -19.49 -6.76 -19.92
N LEU A 115 -19.92 -6.26 -18.76
CA LEU A 115 -20.03 -7.01 -17.50
C LEU A 115 -21.28 -7.90 -17.44
N GLY A 116 -22.04 -8.01 -18.53
CA GLY A 116 -23.18 -8.92 -18.67
C GLY A 116 -24.52 -8.35 -18.20
N PHE A 117 -24.65 -7.03 -18.02
CA PHE A 117 -25.90 -6.40 -17.60
C PHE A 117 -26.81 -6.11 -18.80
N SER A 118 -28.08 -6.43 -18.65
CA SER A 118 -29.11 -6.00 -19.59
C SER A 118 -29.39 -4.50 -19.45
N LYS A 119 -29.87 -3.86 -20.53
CA LYS A 119 -30.23 -2.44 -20.52
C LYS A 119 -31.17 -2.07 -19.36
N ALA A 120 -32.19 -2.89 -19.09
CA ALA A 120 -33.13 -2.65 -17.99
C ALA A 120 -32.46 -2.67 -16.61
N GLN A 121 -31.48 -3.56 -16.39
CA GLN A 121 -30.69 -3.57 -15.15
C GLN A 121 -29.83 -2.31 -15.05
N ILE A 122 -29.21 -1.87 -16.15
CA ILE A 122 -28.40 -0.65 -16.20
C ILE A 122 -29.26 0.57 -15.88
N ASP A 123 -30.44 0.69 -16.49
CA ASP A 123 -31.40 1.78 -16.25
C ASP A 123 -31.76 1.88 -14.75
N SER A 124 -31.92 0.74 -14.06
CA SER A 124 -32.25 0.70 -12.63
C SER A 124 -31.11 1.15 -11.69
N ILE A 125 -29.87 1.14 -12.16
CA ILE A 125 -28.68 1.50 -11.37
C ILE A 125 -28.04 2.81 -11.83
N TYR A 126 -28.40 3.31 -13.01
CA TYR A 126 -27.77 4.46 -13.67
C TYR A 126 -27.74 5.71 -12.77
N SER A 127 -28.86 6.08 -12.16
CA SER A 127 -28.95 7.26 -11.30
C SER A 127 -28.01 7.18 -10.08
N ARG A 128 -27.78 5.97 -9.56
CA ARG A 128 -26.83 5.73 -8.47
C ARG A 128 -25.38 5.85 -8.93
N ILE A 129 -25.08 5.40 -10.16
CA ILE A 129 -23.75 5.55 -10.78
C ILE A 129 -23.44 7.03 -10.99
N GLU A 130 -24.36 7.77 -11.60
CA GLU A 130 -24.22 9.20 -11.88
C GLU A 130 -24.02 10.01 -10.60
N ALA A 131 -24.86 9.79 -9.59
CA ALA A 131 -24.74 10.44 -8.28
C ALA A 131 -23.45 10.05 -7.53
N PHE A 132 -22.93 8.83 -7.73
CA PHE A 132 -21.69 8.42 -7.11
C PHE A 132 -20.47 9.07 -7.77
N ALA A 133 -20.45 9.13 -9.10
CA ALA A 133 -19.32 9.65 -9.87
C ALA A 133 -19.05 11.15 -9.61
N GLU A 134 -20.08 11.94 -9.27
CA GLU A 134 -19.96 13.38 -8.98
C GLU A 134 -19.22 14.15 -10.10
N ILE A 135 -19.49 13.80 -11.36
CA ILE A 135 -18.93 14.49 -12.53
C ILE A 135 -19.88 15.54 -13.13
N GLY A 136 -21.10 15.67 -12.58
CA GLY A 136 -22.10 16.67 -13.00
C GLY A 136 -22.47 16.55 -14.48
N ASP A 137 -22.67 17.70 -15.14
CA ASP A 137 -23.10 17.78 -16.53
C ASP A 137 -22.12 17.16 -17.53
N PHE A 138 -20.87 16.91 -17.12
CA PHE A 138 -19.89 16.22 -17.96
C PHE A 138 -20.33 14.80 -18.32
N ILE A 139 -21.26 14.18 -17.59
CA ILE A 139 -21.83 12.87 -17.96
C ILE A 139 -22.36 12.82 -19.40
N ASN A 140 -22.82 13.95 -19.93
CA ASN A 140 -23.34 14.10 -21.29
C ASN A 140 -22.26 14.54 -22.31
N GLN A 141 -21.02 14.71 -21.88
CA GLN A 141 -19.88 15.10 -22.72
C GLN A 141 -19.01 13.88 -23.06
N PRO A 142 -18.33 13.88 -24.22
CA PRO A 142 -17.40 12.82 -24.60
C PRO A 142 -16.28 12.62 -23.58
N VAL A 143 -15.93 11.37 -23.27
CA VAL A 143 -14.93 11.02 -22.25
C VAL A 143 -13.53 11.57 -22.56
N LYS A 144 -13.18 11.80 -23.84
CA LYS A 144 -11.92 12.48 -24.21
C LYS A 144 -11.77 13.89 -23.62
N THR A 145 -12.86 14.52 -23.18
CA THR A 145 -12.84 15.84 -22.53
C THR A 145 -12.63 15.78 -21.02
N TYR A 146 -12.62 14.58 -20.45
CA TYR A 146 -12.57 14.40 -19.00
C TYR A 146 -11.15 14.59 -18.48
N SER A 147 -11.04 15.08 -17.25
CA SER A 147 -9.82 14.91 -16.48
C SER A 147 -9.61 13.43 -16.13
N SER A 148 -8.36 13.03 -15.88
CA SER A 148 -8.04 11.67 -15.40
C SER A 148 -8.85 11.29 -14.16
N GLY A 149 -9.07 12.23 -13.24
CA GLY A 149 -9.90 12.01 -12.05
C GLY A 149 -11.36 11.69 -12.37
N MET A 150 -11.97 12.39 -13.33
CA MET A 150 -13.36 12.13 -13.74
C MET A 150 -13.51 10.76 -14.39
N VAL A 151 -12.56 10.35 -15.24
CA VAL A 151 -12.53 9.01 -15.85
C VAL A 151 -12.53 7.95 -14.77
N VAL A 152 -11.64 8.06 -13.79
CA VAL A 152 -11.51 7.12 -12.68
C VAL A 152 -12.76 7.10 -11.83
N ARG A 153 -13.33 8.26 -11.50
CA ARG A 153 -14.56 8.36 -10.71
C ARG A 153 -15.72 7.64 -11.36
N LEU A 154 -15.92 7.85 -12.67
CA LEU A 154 -16.99 7.19 -13.42
C LEU A 154 -16.73 5.68 -13.56
N ALA A 155 -15.51 5.28 -13.90
CA ALA A 155 -15.14 3.87 -14.01
C ALA A 155 -15.36 3.12 -12.70
N PHE A 156 -14.94 3.72 -11.59
CA PHE A 156 -15.18 3.17 -10.26
C PHE A 156 -16.68 3.09 -9.97
N ALA A 157 -17.43 4.17 -10.19
CA ALA A 157 -18.87 4.24 -9.96
C ALA A 157 -19.64 3.14 -10.68
N VAL A 158 -19.28 2.83 -11.94
CA VAL A 158 -19.85 1.70 -12.68
C VAL A 158 -19.50 0.38 -11.99
N ALA A 159 -18.22 0.14 -11.74
CA ALA A 159 -17.71 -1.14 -11.24
C ALA A 159 -18.26 -1.56 -9.86
N ILE A 160 -18.60 -0.60 -8.98
CA ILE A 160 -19.20 -0.89 -7.66
C ILE A 160 -20.72 -1.06 -7.67
N HIS A 161 -21.42 -0.53 -8.68
CA HIS A 161 -22.89 -0.58 -8.75
C HIS A 161 -23.43 -1.75 -9.59
N VAL A 162 -22.55 -2.44 -10.31
CA VAL A 162 -22.87 -3.71 -10.99
C VAL A 162 -22.88 -4.92 -10.06
N GLU A 163 -22.91 -4.71 -8.73
CA GLU A 163 -23.07 -5.75 -7.69
C GLU A 163 -22.39 -7.10 -8.01
N PRO A 164 -21.05 -7.11 -8.10
CA PRO A 164 -20.30 -8.30 -8.51
C PRO A 164 -20.27 -9.38 -7.41
N GLU A 165 -20.06 -10.63 -7.82
CA GLU A 165 -19.77 -11.72 -6.88
C GLU A 165 -18.32 -11.69 -6.41
N ILE A 166 -17.42 -11.24 -7.28
CA ILE A 166 -15.99 -11.03 -7.02
C ILE A 166 -15.63 -9.60 -7.40
N LEU A 167 -15.18 -8.82 -6.42
CA LEU A 167 -14.62 -7.49 -6.64
C LEU A 167 -13.10 -7.55 -6.51
N ILE A 168 -12.38 -7.25 -7.59
CA ILE A 168 -10.93 -7.05 -7.52
C ILE A 168 -10.65 -5.57 -7.31
N VAL A 169 -9.91 -5.29 -6.26
CA VAL A 169 -9.53 -3.96 -5.83
C VAL A 169 -8.02 -3.89 -5.84
N ASP A 170 -7.47 -3.20 -6.83
CA ASP A 170 -6.05 -2.89 -6.88
C ASP A 170 -5.77 -1.51 -6.24
N GLU A 171 -4.49 -1.16 -6.11
CA GLU A 171 -4.01 0.12 -5.54
C GLU A 171 -4.62 1.37 -6.22
N ALA A 172 -5.31 1.19 -7.34
CA ALA A 172 -6.13 2.19 -8.04
C ALA A 172 -7.21 2.84 -7.16
N LEU A 173 -7.57 2.29 -5.99
CA LEU A 173 -8.38 3.02 -5.00
C LEU A 173 -7.72 4.32 -4.52
N ALA A 174 -6.40 4.45 -4.64
CA ALA A 174 -5.66 5.64 -4.27
C ALA A 174 -5.86 6.80 -5.26
N VAL A 175 -6.60 6.60 -6.36
CA VAL A 175 -6.81 7.63 -7.38
C VAL A 175 -8.09 8.42 -7.08
N GLY A 176 -7.93 9.75 -7.00
CA GLY A 176 -8.98 10.69 -6.60
C GLY A 176 -8.55 11.54 -5.41
N ASP A 177 -9.46 12.41 -4.94
CA ASP A 177 -9.23 13.15 -3.70
C ASP A 177 -9.53 12.28 -2.47
N ILE A 178 -9.11 12.76 -1.29
CA ILE A 178 -9.31 12.07 -0.01
C ILE A 178 -10.80 11.78 0.23
N TYR A 179 -11.68 12.70 -0.17
CA TYR A 179 -13.13 12.57 0.00
C TYR A 179 -13.70 11.40 -0.82
N PHE A 180 -13.39 11.33 -2.12
CA PHE A 180 -13.82 10.25 -3.01
C PHE A 180 -13.24 8.91 -2.57
N ARG A 181 -11.96 8.87 -2.18
CA ARG A 181 -11.33 7.64 -1.64
C ARG A 181 -12.09 7.09 -0.44
N GLN A 182 -12.51 7.95 0.51
CA GLN A 182 -13.31 7.54 1.66
C GLN A 182 -14.69 7.01 1.24
N ARG A 183 -15.32 7.59 0.21
CA ARG A 183 -16.57 7.06 -0.35
C ARG A 183 -16.36 5.67 -0.97
N CYS A 184 -15.27 5.47 -1.71
CA CYS A 184 -14.90 4.17 -2.28
C CYS A 184 -14.73 3.11 -1.19
N LEU A 185 -13.96 3.41 -0.14
CA LEU A 185 -13.76 2.49 0.98
C LEU A 185 -15.06 2.14 1.70
N ARG A 186 -15.93 3.13 1.97
CA ARG A 186 -17.26 2.87 2.55
C ARG A 186 -18.09 1.93 1.69
N LYS A 187 -18.05 2.11 0.36
CA LYS A 187 -18.77 1.22 -0.55
C LYS A 187 -18.20 -0.20 -0.54
N VAL A 188 -16.87 -0.33 -0.54
CA VAL A 188 -16.20 -1.64 -0.42
C VAL A 188 -16.63 -2.35 0.87
N HIS A 189 -16.70 -1.63 1.99
CA HIS A 189 -17.24 -2.16 3.26
C HIS A 189 -18.71 -2.59 3.15
N GLU A 190 -19.56 -1.79 2.48
CA GLU A 190 -20.96 -2.15 2.25
C GLU A 190 -21.08 -3.44 1.43
N LEU A 191 -20.29 -3.59 0.36
CA LEU A 191 -20.26 -4.79 -0.47
C LEU A 191 -19.76 -6.01 0.31
N ARG A 192 -18.73 -5.84 1.15
CA ARG A 192 -18.27 -6.89 2.08
C ARG A 192 -19.42 -7.34 2.99
N GLY A 193 -20.16 -6.39 3.58
CA GLY A 193 -21.30 -6.69 4.46
C GLY A 193 -22.45 -7.44 3.76
N ARG A 194 -22.55 -7.34 2.43
CA ARG A 194 -23.50 -8.10 1.60
C ARG A 194 -22.99 -9.47 1.17
N GLY A 195 -21.77 -9.86 1.54
CA GLY A 195 -21.17 -11.15 1.20
C GLY A 195 -20.49 -11.18 -0.17
N THR A 196 -20.17 -10.02 -0.77
CA THR A 196 -19.30 -9.98 -1.97
C THR A 196 -17.91 -10.48 -1.61
N THR A 197 -17.33 -11.33 -2.48
CA THR A 197 -15.93 -11.77 -2.33
C THR A 197 -15.02 -10.65 -2.81
N ILE A 198 -14.00 -10.29 -2.03
CA ILE A 198 -13.12 -9.16 -2.37
C ILE A 198 -11.68 -9.66 -2.47
N LEU A 199 -11.02 -9.40 -3.60
CA LEU A 199 -9.58 -9.53 -3.73
C LEU A 199 -8.97 -8.15 -3.59
N PHE A 200 -8.17 -7.96 -2.54
CA PHE A 200 -7.67 -6.63 -2.19
C PHE A 200 -6.15 -6.56 -2.24
N VAL A 201 -5.62 -5.62 -3.02
CA VAL A 201 -4.19 -5.34 -3.11
C VAL A 201 -3.95 -3.91 -2.66
N SER A 202 -3.10 -3.76 -1.64
CA SER A 202 -2.73 -2.45 -1.11
C SER A 202 -1.33 -2.50 -0.53
N HIS A 203 -0.63 -1.38 -0.66
CA HIS A 203 0.62 -1.12 0.06
C HIS A 203 0.39 -0.63 1.51
N SER A 204 -0.84 -0.26 1.87
CA SER A 204 -1.20 0.13 3.24
C SER A 204 -1.49 -1.11 4.08
N ALA A 205 -0.58 -1.42 5.00
CA ALA A 205 -0.81 -2.48 5.99
C ALA A 205 -2.06 -2.20 6.86
N GLY A 206 -2.37 -0.92 7.12
CA GLY A 206 -3.56 -0.52 7.85
C GLY A 206 -4.85 -0.89 7.11
N ASP A 207 -4.92 -0.62 5.81
CA ASP A 207 -6.10 -0.93 5.00
C ASP A 207 -6.31 -2.44 4.89
N VAL A 208 -5.22 -3.18 4.66
CA VAL A 208 -5.25 -4.65 4.59
C VAL A 208 -5.76 -5.23 5.91
N LYS A 209 -5.24 -4.78 7.06
CA LYS A 209 -5.70 -5.24 8.39
C LYS A 209 -7.15 -4.85 8.69
N ALA A 210 -7.60 -3.68 8.23
CA ALA A 210 -8.96 -3.22 8.51
C ALA A 210 -10.04 -4.06 7.83
N ILE A 211 -9.74 -4.66 6.66
CA ILE A 211 -10.76 -5.36 5.87
C ILE A 211 -10.48 -6.84 5.62
N GLY A 212 -9.23 -7.27 5.73
CA GLY A 212 -8.78 -8.61 5.35
C GLY A 212 -9.20 -9.70 6.34
N ASP A 213 -9.76 -10.78 5.81
CA ASP A 213 -10.04 -12.01 6.56
C ASP A 213 -8.85 -12.97 6.47
N ARG A 214 -8.30 -13.14 5.26
CA ARG A 214 -7.06 -13.86 4.98
C ARG A 214 -6.15 -13.07 4.07
N THR A 215 -4.86 -13.35 4.16
CA THR A 215 -3.85 -12.70 3.35
C THR A 215 -2.84 -13.68 2.82
N ILE A 216 -2.47 -13.49 1.56
CA ILE A 216 -1.33 -14.14 0.93
C ILE A 216 -0.18 -13.15 0.82
N TRP A 217 1.01 -13.59 1.20
CA TRP A 217 2.26 -12.89 0.96
C TRP A 217 2.97 -13.51 -0.24
N LEU A 218 3.06 -12.75 -1.32
CA LEU A 218 3.84 -13.09 -2.51
C LEU A 218 5.26 -12.53 -2.44
N ASP A 219 6.23 -13.38 -2.76
CA ASP A 219 7.65 -13.03 -2.82
C ASP A 219 8.28 -13.70 -4.05
N GLY A 220 8.83 -12.90 -4.97
CA GLY A 220 9.46 -13.40 -6.20
C GLY A 220 8.59 -14.35 -7.03
N GLY A 221 7.28 -14.10 -7.12
CA GLY A 221 6.35 -14.94 -7.86
C GLY A 221 5.95 -16.25 -7.16
N ARG A 222 6.29 -16.43 -5.88
CA ARG A 222 5.90 -17.60 -5.07
C ARG A 222 5.11 -17.19 -3.84
N ILE A 223 4.31 -18.12 -3.31
CA ILE A 223 3.66 -17.94 -2.01
C ILE A 223 4.70 -18.11 -0.91
N ARG A 224 4.94 -17.05 -0.14
CA ARG A 224 5.78 -17.11 1.06
C ARG A 224 4.98 -17.51 2.30
N GLU A 225 3.79 -16.95 2.45
CA GLU A 225 2.86 -17.33 3.51
C GLU A 225 1.41 -17.05 3.10
N ILE A 226 0.48 -17.84 3.62
CA ILE A 226 -0.96 -17.61 3.48
C ILE A 226 -1.63 -17.94 4.82
N GLY A 227 -2.56 -17.10 5.26
CA GLY A 227 -3.21 -17.30 6.55
C GLY A 227 -4.04 -16.10 6.99
N GLU A 228 -4.28 -16.01 8.29
CA GLU A 228 -4.94 -14.86 8.91
C GLU A 228 -4.18 -13.56 8.62
N THR A 229 -4.93 -12.51 8.26
CA THR A 229 -4.39 -11.24 7.82
C THR A 229 -3.40 -10.62 8.81
N ASP A 230 -3.75 -10.50 10.08
CA ASP A 230 -2.89 -9.84 11.06
C ASP A 230 -1.53 -10.52 11.23
N ARG A 231 -1.54 -11.85 11.25
CA ARG A 231 -0.33 -12.66 11.37
C ARG A 231 0.57 -12.51 10.14
N VAL A 232 0.00 -12.64 8.94
CA VAL A 232 0.77 -12.57 7.68
C VAL A 232 1.32 -11.17 7.46
N VAL A 233 0.51 -10.14 7.67
CA VAL A 233 0.93 -8.73 7.51
C VAL A 233 2.04 -8.39 8.51
N SER A 234 1.95 -8.84 9.75
CA SER A 234 2.99 -8.54 10.76
C SER A 234 4.33 -9.18 10.39
N LYS A 235 4.33 -10.42 9.87
CA LYS A 235 5.54 -11.06 9.35
C LYS A 235 6.09 -10.40 8.09
N TYR A 236 5.20 -9.98 7.19
CA TYR A 236 5.59 -9.22 6.01
C TYR A 236 6.31 -7.93 6.39
N LEU A 237 5.74 -7.14 7.32
CA LEU A 237 6.34 -5.90 7.81
C LEU A 237 7.69 -6.14 8.47
N ALA A 238 7.81 -7.15 9.34
CA ALA A 238 9.08 -7.52 9.97
C ALA A 238 10.16 -7.82 8.92
N ALA A 239 9.83 -8.60 7.89
CA ALA A 239 10.76 -8.91 6.81
C ALA A 239 11.13 -7.70 5.95
N MET A 240 10.23 -6.72 5.79
CA MET A 240 10.56 -5.47 5.10
C MET A 240 11.55 -4.62 5.92
N VAL A 241 11.37 -4.56 7.24
CA VAL A 241 12.30 -3.86 8.14
C VAL A 241 13.69 -4.52 8.14
N GLU A 242 13.76 -5.85 8.20
CA GLU A 242 15.02 -6.59 8.11
C GLU A 242 15.74 -6.32 6.78
N LYS A 243 15.00 -6.31 5.66
CA LYS A 243 15.55 -6.05 4.33
C LYS A 243 16.07 -4.62 4.18
N ASP A 244 15.33 -3.63 4.69
CA ASP A 244 15.77 -2.23 4.69
C ASP A 244 17.05 -2.05 5.52
N SER A 245 17.11 -2.74 6.67
CA SER A 245 18.30 -2.74 7.53
C SER A 245 19.52 -3.36 6.84
N ALA A 246 19.36 -4.50 6.18
CA ALA A 246 20.43 -5.14 5.41
C ALA A 246 20.91 -4.28 4.23
N TYR A 247 20.00 -3.56 3.56
CA TYR A 247 20.35 -2.62 2.49
C TYR A 247 21.18 -1.43 3.02
N LEU A 248 20.85 -0.93 4.22
CA LEU A 248 21.61 0.14 4.89
C LEU A 248 23.01 -0.33 5.32
N GLU A 249 23.17 -1.60 5.72
CA GLU A 249 24.47 -2.20 6.03
C GLU A 249 25.34 -2.39 4.79
N LEU A 250 24.77 -2.85 3.67
CA LEU A 250 25.47 -3.03 2.39
C LEU A 250 25.99 -1.71 1.78
N LYS A 251 25.33 -0.58 2.05
CA LYS A 251 25.76 0.75 1.57
C LYS A 251 26.85 1.40 2.43
N ARG A 252 27.22 0.80 3.56
CA ARG A 252 28.25 1.34 4.46
C ARG A 252 29.53 0.54 4.36
N ALA A 253 30.54 1.11 3.70
CA ALA A 253 31.91 0.73 3.97
C ALA A 253 32.20 0.96 5.48
N PRO A 254 32.89 0.06 6.17
CA PRO A 254 33.07 0.18 7.61
C PRO A 254 34.12 1.25 7.91
N GLU A 255 33.69 2.49 8.18
CA GLU A 255 34.52 3.43 8.92
C GLU A 255 34.55 3.00 10.40
N ARG A 256 35.55 2.19 10.73
CA ARG A 256 35.92 1.93 12.12
C ARG A 256 36.53 3.18 12.73
N ALA A 257 35.70 4.02 13.37
CA ALA A 257 36.20 5.07 14.24
C ALA A 257 36.79 4.46 15.53
N LYS A 258 38.01 4.91 15.90
CA LYS A 258 38.73 4.48 17.10
C LYS A 258 38.02 4.97 18.37
N PRO A 259 38.07 4.22 19.49
CA PRO A 259 37.37 4.57 20.71
C PRO A 259 38.05 5.74 21.43
N SER A 260 37.29 6.80 21.72
CA SER A 260 37.62 7.85 22.71
C SER A 260 36.57 7.86 23.84
N ALA A 261 37.00 8.25 25.04
CA ALA A 261 36.20 8.13 26.26
C ALA A 261 34.87 8.95 26.19
N PRO A 262 33.80 8.47 26.84
CA PRO A 262 32.48 9.09 26.77
C PRO A 262 32.34 10.35 27.66
N GLN A 263 31.87 11.45 27.08
CA GLN A 263 31.30 12.60 27.78
C GLN A 263 29.99 12.97 27.10
N ALA A 264 28.85 12.62 27.73
CA ALA A 264 27.55 13.09 27.28
C ALA A 264 27.35 14.55 27.76
N PRO A 265 26.94 15.49 26.90
CA PRO A 265 26.66 16.87 27.30
C PRO A 265 25.42 16.93 28.20
N GLU A 266 25.50 17.71 29.28
CA GLU A 266 24.44 17.88 30.30
C GLU A 266 23.18 18.56 29.72
N VAL A 267 23.36 19.50 28.79
CA VAL A 267 22.28 20.17 28.06
C VAL A 267 22.55 20.05 26.56
N VAL A 268 21.50 19.75 25.79
CA VAL A 268 21.53 19.70 24.33
C VAL A 268 20.88 20.97 23.79
N GLU A 269 21.63 21.80 23.07
CA GLU A 269 21.14 23.08 22.51
C GLU A 269 20.95 23.04 20.99
N THR A 270 21.18 21.88 20.37
CA THR A 270 21.10 21.72 18.92
C THR A 270 19.91 20.85 18.55
N ILE A 271 19.08 21.33 17.62
CA ILE A 271 18.09 20.50 16.92
C ILE A 271 18.60 20.28 15.49
N PRO A 272 18.89 19.04 15.09
CA PRO A 272 19.26 18.76 13.70
C PRO A 272 18.04 19.01 12.80
N ASN A 273 18.17 19.96 11.87
CA ASN A 273 17.17 20.36 10.86
C ASN A 273 15.84 20.88 11.46
N VAL A 274 15.73 22.21 11.60
CA VAL A 274 14.48 22.87 11.99
C VAL A 274 13.87 23.54 10.77
N ASP A 275 12.84 22.93 10.18
CA ASP A 275 12.10 23.54 9.08
C ASP A 275 10.99 24.47 9.63
N HIS A 276 10.25 24.02 10.65
CA HIS A 276 9.15 24.79 11.26
C HIS A 276 9.01 24.50 12.77
N ARG A 277 8.68 25.53 13.57
CA ARG A 277 8.34 25.42 15.00
C ARG A 277 6.92 25.90 15.23
N TYR A 278 6.17 25.17 16.05
CA TYR A 278 4.78 25.46 16.40
C TYR A 278 4.59 25.41 17.91
N GLY A 279 3.70 26.25 18.45
CA GLY A 279 3.38 26.29 19.87
C GLY A 279 2.91 27.67 20.33
N ASP A 280 2.43 27.74 21.57
CA ASP A 280 2.01 28.98 22.23
C ASP A 280 3.17 29.74 22.90
N GLY A 281 4.39 29.22 22.81
CA GLY A 281 5.62 29.84 23.29
C GLY A 281 5.91 29.64 24.77
N ARG A 282 5.03 28.99 25.55
CA ARG A 282 5.23 28.77 27.00
C ARG A 282 6.38 27.82 27.32
N ALA A 283 6.77 26.97 26.38
CA ALA A 283 7.93 26.10 26.47
C ALA A 283 8.64 26.01 25.12
N GLN A 284 9.94 25.73 25.14
CA GLN A 284 10.75 25.57 23.95
C GLN A 284 11.72 24.40 24.09
N ILE A 285 11.73 23.52 23.09
CA ILE A 285 12.80 22.53 22.95
C ILE A 285 14.09 23.26 22.52
N LEU A 286 15.11 23.18 23.35
CA LEU A 286 16.44 23.72 23.09
C LEU A 286 17.20 22.80 22.12
N GLY A 287 17.16 21.50 22.35
CA GLY A 287 17.88 20.53 21.54
C GLY A 287 17.43 19.10 21.76
N ILE A 288 17.76 18.25 20.79
CA ILE A 288 17.54 16.81 20.84
C ILE A 288 18.79 16.08 20.32
N ALA A 289 19.23 15.06 21.04
CA ALA A 289 20.33 14.21 20.64
C ALA A 289 19.96 12.74 20.81
N VAL A 290 20.33 11.93 19.83
CA VAL A 290 20.28 10.48 19.93
C VAL A 290 21.69 9.99 20.21
N LEU A 291 21.87 9.32 21.34
CA LEU A 291 23.15 8.86 21.85
C LEU A 291 23.18 7.34 21.94
N ASP A 292 24.37 6.75 21.91
CA ASP A 292 24.57 5.36 22.34
C ASP A 292 24.53 5.26 23.88
N PRO A 293 24.53 4.04 24.46
CA PRO A 293 24.55 3.86 25.91
C PRO A 293 25.81 4.43 26.59
N PHE A 294 26.84 4.75 25.80
CA PHE A 294 28.05 5.42 26.25
C PHE A 294 27.98 6.94 26.03
N GLY A 295 26.82 7.52 25.69
CA GLY A 295 26.67 8.97 25.56
C GLY A 295 27.26 9.59 24.30
N ARG A 296 27.65 8.80 23.29
CA ARG A 296 28.15 9.32 22.00
C ARG A 296 27.01 9.56 21.03
N LYS A 297 27.02 10.67 20.31
CA LYS A 297 26.01 10.98 19.28
C LYS A 297 26.00 9.93 18.17
N LEU A 298 24.83 9.38 17.89
CA LEU A 298 24.61 8.43 16.81
C LEU A 298 24.17 9.18 15.54
N GLY A 299 24.90 9.00 14.45
CA GLY A 299 24.48 9.43 13.11
C GLY A 299 23.49 8.47 12.46
N SER A 300 23.22 7.31 13.07
CA SER A 300 22.31 6.29 12.57
C SER A 300 22.05 5.21 13.62
N LEU A 301 20.88 4.60 13.53
CA LEU A 301 20.46 3.51 14.41
C LEU A 301 20.56 2.17 13.69
N GLN A 302 21.06 1.14 14.38
CA GLN A 302 20.97 -0.25 13.93
C GLN A 302 19.79 -0.95 14.60
N PRO A 303 19.12 -1.92 13.95
CA PRO A 303 18.09 -2.72 14.59
C PRO A 303 18.60 -3.39 15.86
N SER A 304 17.76 -3.47 16.89
CA SER A 304 18.09 -4.05 18.20
C SER A 304 19.21 -3.32 18.98
N SER A 305 19.63 -2.13 18.55
CA SER A 305 20.54 -1.29 19.33
C SER A 305 19.80 -0.57 20.46
N SER A 306 20.44 -0.48 21.63
CA SER A 306 19.97 0.37 22.73
C SER A 306 20.44 1.80 22.49
N ILE A 307 19.54 2.77 22.66
CA ILE A 307 19.81 4.18 22.40
C ILE A 307 19.36 5.01 23.59
N VAL A 308 19.93 6.20 23.74
CA VAL A 308 19.50 7.21 24.70
C VAL A 308 19.06 8.44 23.91
N VAL A 309 17.78 8.79 23.97
CA VAL A 309 17.26 10.04 23.40
C VAL A 309 17.27 11.09 24.50
N ARG A 310 18.02 12.17 24.30
CA ARG A 310 18.15 13.27 25.27
C ARG A 310 17.52 14.53 24.69
N ILE A 311 16.60 15.15 25.43
CA ILE A 311 15.79 16.29 24.96
C ILE A 311 15.84 17.38 26.01
N SER A 312 16.50 18.49 25.70
CA SER A 312 16.51 19.64 26.61
C SER A 312 15.38 20.61 26.26
N ALA A 313 14.58 20.97 27.25
CA ALA A 313 13.47 21.90 27.11
C ALA A 313 13.58 23.03 28.14
N ARG A 314 13.27 24.26 27.72
CA ARG A 314 13.17 25.44 28.58
C ARG A 314 11.72 25.86 28.75
N ALA A 315 11.32 26.17 29.98
CA ALA A 315 10.04 26.82 30.25
C ALA A 315 10.20 28.35 30.12
N ASN A 316 9.33 28.99 29.36
CA ASN A 316 9.26 30.46 29.27
C ASN A 316 8.13 31.02 30.16
N ASP A 317 7.20 30.17 30.57
CA ASP A 317 6.11 30.45 31.50
C ASP A 317 5.96 29.28 32.49
N MET A 318 5.15 29.43 33.53
CA MET A 318 4.92 28.38 34.53
C MET A 318 4.20 27.17 33.92
N LEU A 319 4.82 25.99 34.03
CA LEU A 319 4.25 24.71 33.56
C LEU A 319 3.97 23.81 34.76
N SER A 320 2.70 23.59 35.08
CA SER A 320 2.29 22.76 36.22
C SER A 320 2.48 21.26 35.98
N MET A 321 2.29 20.79 34.75
CA MET A 321 2.44 19.38 34.36
C MET A 321 3.15 19.28 33.01
N PRO A 322 4.48 19.43 32.97
CA PRO A 322 5.23 19.34 31.74
C PRO A 322 5.24 17.90 31.20
N ASN A 323 5.04 17.76 29.89
CA ASN A 323 5.09 16.49 29.19
C ASN A 323 5.97 16.65 27.94
N ILE A 324 7.05 15.86 27.87
CA ILE A 324 8.00 15.90 26.76
C ILE A 324 7.89 14.60 25.99
N GLY A 325 7.77 14.69 24.67
CA GLY A 325 7.68 13.54 23.79
C GLY A 325 8.52 13.68 22.54
N PHE A 326 8.77 12.55 21.89
CA PHE A 326 9.44 12.49 20.60
C PHE A 326 8.82 11.45 19.70
N MET A 327 9.00 11.63 18.40
CA MET A 327 8.58 10.71 17.34
C MET A 327 9.78 10.37 16.47
N LEU A 328 9.95 9.08 16.18
CA LEU A 328 10.93 8.55 15.25
C LEU A 328 10.26 8.37 13.89
N ARG A 329 10.87 9.02 12.91
CA ARG A 329 10.46 9.05 11.52
C ARG A 329 11.57 8.48 10.66
N ASN A 330 11.23 7.61 9.70
CA ASN A 330 12.21 7.09 8.76
C ASN A 330 12.53 8.14 7.68
N HIS A 331 13.51 7.87 6.82
CA HIS A 331 13.91 8.79 5.74
C HIS A 331 12.80 9.02 4.70
N LEU A 332 11.77 8.17 4.64
CA LEU A 332 10.61 8.31 3.76
C LEU A 332 9.51 9.19 4.36
N GLY A 333 9.71 9.71 5.58
CA GLY A 333 8.75 10.56 6.26
C GLY A 333 7.68 9.81 7.05
N VAL A 334 7.80 8.48 7.20
CA VAL A 334 6.84 7.65 7.93
C VAL A 334 7.21 7.61 9.41
N ASP A 335 6.25 8.01 10.26
CA ASP A 335 6.35 7.88 11.71
C ASP A 335 6.15 6.42 12.12
N PHE A 336 7.13 5.82 12.79
CA PHE A 336 7.11 4.37 13.09
C PHE A 336 7.17 4.04 14.59
N ALA A 337 7.64 4.97 15.44
CA ALA A 337 7.69 4.78 16.89
C ALA A 337 7.78 6.13 17.59
N GLY A 338 7.28 6.23 18.81
CA GLY A 338 7.50 7.40 19.65
C GLY A 338 6.81 7.29 20.99
N THR A 339 7.27 8.08 21.94
CA THR A 339 6.79 8.05 23.30
C THR A 339 6.84 9.43 23.94
N ASN A 340 6.39 9.53 25.17
CA ASN A 340 6.47 10.73 25.98
C ASN A 340 6.60 10.38 27.46
N THR A 341 6.99 11.35 28.28
CA THR A 341 7.27 11.13 29.70
C THR A 341 6.07 10.53 30.44
N THR A 342 4.84 10.98 30.14
CA THR A 342 3.62 10.41 30.75
C THR A 342 3.40 8.93 30.38
N ARG A 343 3.65 8.54 29.12
CA ARG A 343 3.49 7.15 28.64
C ARG A 343 4.52 6.19 29.23
N GLU A 344 5.74 6.70 29.48
CA GLU A 344 6.80 5.94 30.16
C GLU A 344 6.65 5.94 31.69
N GLY A 345 5.60 6.56 32.24
CA GLY A 345 5.35 6.64 33.68
C GLY A 345 6.30 7.58 34.43
N HIS A 346 6.93 8.51 33.73
CA HIS A 346 7.80 9.55 34.29
C HIS A 346 7.03 10.87 34.40
N GLU A 347 6.71 11.29 35.63
CA GLU A 347 6.16 12.62 35.89
C GLU A 347 7.29 13.63 36.04
N LEU A 348 7.31 14.64 35.17
CA LEU A 348 8.24 15.76 35.30
C LEU A 348 7.72 16.73 36.37
N PRO A 349 8.59 17.28 37.24
CA PRO A 349 8.17 18.28 38.20
C PRO A 349 7.71 19.57 37.50
N PRO A 350 6.90 20.40 38.16
CA PRO A 350 6.50 21.70 37.64
C PRO A 350 7.72 22.55 37.27
N MET A 351 7.69 23.20 36.10
CA MET A 351 8.77 24.08 35.64
C MET A 351 8.39 25.55 35.84
N GLN A 352 9.31 26.32 36.42
CA GLN A 352 9.23 27.78 36.51
C GLN A 352 9.78 28.44 35.24
N PRO A 353 9.39 29.69 34.94
CA PRO A 353 10.00 30.45 33.85
C PRO A 353 11.53 30.51 33.99
N GLY A 354 12.25 30.07 32.96
CA GLY A 354 13.71 29.98 32.92
C GLY A 354 14.30 28.59 33.19
N ASP A 355 13.51 27.67 33.78
CA ASP A 355 13.98 26.31 34.07
C ASP A 355 14.30 25.53 32.80
N ILE A 356 15.39 24.75 32.85
CA ILE A 356 15.83 23.87 31.75
C ILE A 356 15.92 22.44 32.27
N TYR A 357 15.08 21.55 31.73
CA TYR A 357 15.10 20.12 32.05
C TYR A 357 15.58 19.32 30.83
N THR A 358 16.24 18.18 31.05
CA THR A 358 16.87 17.35 30.01
C THR A 358 16.56 15.87 30.18
#